data_AF-A0A6P1AI12-F1
#
_entry.id   AF-A0A6P1AI12-F1
#
_cell.length_a   1.000
_cell.length_b   1.000
_cell.length_c   1.000
_cell.angle_alpha   90.00
_cell.angle_beta   90.00
_cell.angle_gamma   90.00
#
_symmetry.space_group_name_H-M   'P 1'
#
loop_
_entity.id
_entity.type
_entity.pdbx_description
1 polymer ?
#
loop_
_entity_poly.entity_id
_entity_poly.type
_entity_poly.pdbx_seq_one_letter_code
_entity_poly.pdbx_strand_id
1 'polypeptide(L)' 'ITREWLYWYDESGNRLLTPEERVKQAETEVTQAQQEAREAQQQAQEAQQQAQEAQQRAERLAQRLRNLGIEPDSLT' A
#
# COMPACT_ATOMS: atom_id res chain seq x y z
N ILE A 1 23.47 17.34 -42.87
CA ILE A 1 23.66 15.88 -42.60
C ILE A 1 22.43 15.42 -41.84
N THR A 2 21.56 14.66 -42.49
CA THR A 2 20.42 13.98 -41.85
C THR A 2 20.95 12.79 -41.06
N ARG A 3 20.70 12.76 -39.76
CA ARG A 3 21.01 11.58 -38.94
C ARG A 3 19.85 10.59 -39.12
N GLU A 4 20.11 9.49 -39.80
CA GLU A 4 19.17 8.37 -39.91
C GLU A 4 19.33 7.50 -38.65
N TRP A 5 18.28 7.46 -37.82
CA TRP A 5 18.25 6.67 -36.60
C TRP A 5 17.84 5.24 -36.96
N LEU A 6 18.71 4.27 -36.69
CA LEU A 6 18.41 2.85 -36.88
C LEU A 6 17.67 2.33 -35.64
N TYR A 7 16.41 1.93 -35.83
CA TYR A 7 15.59 1.33 -34.78
C TYR A 7 15.58 -0.19 -34.93
N TRP A 8 15.82 -0.90 -33.83
CA TRP A 8 15.75 -2.35 -33.78
C TRP A 8 14.36 -2.77 -33.34
N TYR A 9 13.82 -3.80 -33.96
CA TYR A 9 12.49 -4.34 -33.68
C TYR A 9 12.60 -5.82 -33.25
N ASP A 10 11.73 -6.26 -32.36
CA ASP A 10 11.59 -7.67 -32.00
C ASP A 10 10.86 -8.46 -33.11
N GLU A 11 10.74 -9.78 -32.94
CA GLU A 11 10.06 -10.67 -33.89
C GLU A 11 8.56 -10.36 -34.07
N SER A 12 7.97 -9.62 -33.13
CA SER A 12 6.58 -9.15 -33.17
C SER A 12 6.44 -7.75 -33.78
N GLY A 13 7.53 -7.13 -34.21
CA GLY A 13 7.55 -5.79 -34.79
C GLY A 13 7.47 -4.67 -33.75
N ASN A 14 7.74 -4.93 -32.46
CA ASN A 14 7.86 -3.89 -31.44
C ASN A 14 9.28 -3.35 -31.38
N ARG A 15 9.43 -2.03 -31.29
CA ARG A 15 10.73 -1.39 -31.17
C ARG A 15 11.40 -1.78 -29.85
N LEU A 16 12.61 -2.33 -29.93
CA LEU A 16 13.42 -2.57 -28.74
C LEU A 16 13.80 -1.22 -28.13
N LEU A 17 13.45 -1.06 -26.86
CA LEU A 17 13.86 0.08 -26.04
C LEU A 17 15.39 0.14 -25.96
N THR A 18 15.94 1.34 -25.94
CA THR A 18 17.36 1.50 -25.64
C THR A 18 17.62 1.07 -24.17
N PRO A 19 18.85 0.70 -23.81
CA PRO A 19 19.19 0.45 -22.41
C PRO A 19 18.81 1.61 -21.47
N GLU A 20 18.96 2.86 -21.93
CA GLU A 20 18.58 4.06 -21.17
C GLU A 20 17.06 4.13 -20.94
N GLU A 21 16.26 3.86 -21.98
CA GLU A 21 14.80 3.84 -21.86
C GLU A 21 14.32 2.74 -20.89
N ARG A 22 14.96 1.56 -20.91
CA ARG A 22 14.66 0.46 -19.97
C ARG A 22 14.98 0.83 -18.53
N VAL A 23 16.14 1.45 -18.28
CA VAL A 23 16.50 1.91 -16.93
C VAL A 23 15.49 2.94 -16.44
N LYS A 24 15.12 3.91 -17.29
CA LYS A 24 14.14 4.93 -16.92
C LYS A 24 12.74 4.34 -16.63
N GLN A 25 12.31 3.33 -17.38
CA GLN A 25 11.07 2.62 -17.07
C GLN A 25 11.17 1.89 -15.73
N ALA A 26 12.25 1.14 -15.49
CA ALA A 26 12.45 0.43 -14.24
C ALA A 26 12.51 1.38 -13.02
N GLU A 27 13.17 2.53 -13.15
CA GLU A 27 13.20 3.57 -12.10
C GLU A 27 11.79 4.13 -11.82
N THR A 28 11.00 4.32 -12.87
CA THR A 28 9.62 4.81 -12.75
C THR A 28 8.74 3.78 -12.05
N GLU A 29 8.85 2.51 -12.42
CA GLU A 29 8.12 1.40 -11.80
C GLU A 29 8.50 1.24 -10.33
N VAL A 30 9.80 1.30 -10.00
CA VAL A 30 10.27 1.22 -8.61
C VAL A 30 9.74 2.41 -7.79
N THR A 31 9.72 3.60 -8.37
CA THR A 31 9.20 4.80 -7.69
C THR A 31 7.70 4.68 -7.42
N GLN A 32 6.92 4.22 -8.40
CA GLN A 32 5.48 3.97 -8.21
C GLN A 32 5.22 2.89 -7.17
N ALA A 33 5.91 1.75 -7.26
CA ALA A 33 5.77 0.66 -6.29
C ALA A 33 6.14 1.10 -4.87
N GLN A 34 7.17 1.94 -4.71
CA GLN A 34 7.51 2.52 -3.40
C GLN A 34 6.43 3.46 -2.88
N GLN A 35 5.81 4.25 -3.76
CA GLN A 35 4.75 5.16 -3.37
C GLN A 35 3.50 4.39 -2.91
N GLU A 36 3.06 3.40 -3.70
CA GLU A 36 1.95 2.52 -3.33
C GLU A 36 2.21 1.78 -2.01
N ALA A 37 3.44 1.27 -1.82
CA ALA A 37 3.82 0.60 -0.57
C ALA A 37 3.76 1.55 0.64
N ARG A 38 4.17 2.82 0.46
CA ARG A 38 4.07 3.83 1.53
C ARG A 38 2.63 4.17 1.86
N GLU A 39 1.78 4.33 0.85
CA GLU A 39 0.34 4.60 1.05
C GLU A 39 -0.35 3.44 1.76
N ALA A 40 -0.09 2.20 1.32
CA ALA A 40 -0.60 1.00 1.97
C ALA A 40 -0.11 0.89 3.43
N GLN A 41 1.15 1.24 3.70
CA GLN A 41 1.69 1.25 5.06
C GLN A 41 1.02 2.31 5.95
N GLN A 42 0.75 3.50 5.42
CA GLN A 42 0.03 4.55 6.14
C GLN A 42 -1.38 4.11 6.50
N GLN A 43 -2.12 3.57 5.53
CA GLN A 43 -3.47 3.05 5.76
C GLN A 43 -3.48 1.92 6.79
N ALA A 44 -2.50 1.02 6.73
CA ALA A 44 -2.38 -0.06 7.71
C ALA A 44 -2.11 0.47 9.13
N GLN A 45 -1.26 1.50 9.27
CA GLN A 45 -1.00 2.14 10.57
C GLN A 45 -2.25 2.85 11.11
N GLU A 46 -2.97 3.58 10.27
CA GLU A 46 -4.21 4.25 10.68
C GLU A 46 -5.27 3.24 11.12
N ALA A 47 -5.48 2.16 10.34
CA ALA A 47 -6.40 1.09 10.69
C ALA A 47 -6.01 0.41 12.02
N GLN A 48 -4.71 0.16 12.23
CA GLN A 48 -4.22 -0.41 13.47
C GLN A 48 -4.47 0.52 14.66
N GLN A 49 -4.26 1.83 14.50
CA GLN A 49 -4.49 2.81 15.56
C GLN A 49 -5.98 2.91 15.91
N GLN A 50 -6.86 2.93 14.90
CA GLN A 50 -8.30 2.89 15.11
C GLN A 50 -8.75 1.61 15.81
N ALA A 51 -8.20 0.45 15.44
CA ALA A 51 -8.51 -0.82 16.09
C ALA A 51 -8.08 -0.82 17.56
N GLN A 52 -6.88 -0.29 17.87
CA GLN A 52 -6.41 -0.15 19.25
C GLN A 52 -7.31 0.79 20.07
N GLU A 53 -7.70 1.94 19.51
CA GLU A 53 -8.64 2.85 20.18
C GLU A 53 -10.00 2.20 20.43
N ALA A 54 -10.52 1.45 19.45
CA ALA A 54 -11.79 0.74 19.58
C ALA A 54 -11.70 -0.33 20.68
N GLN A 55 -10.60 -1.10 20.73
CA GLN A 55 -10.34 -2.06 21.79
C GLN A 55 -10.29 -1.39 23.16
N GLN A 56 -9.51 -0.32 23.33
CA GLN A 56 -9.44 0.40 24.60
C GLN A 56 -10.79 0.99 25.04
N ARG A 57 -11.62 1.45 24.09
CA ARG A 57 -12.98 1.92 24.38
C ARG A 57 -13.87 0.76 24.82
N ALA A 58 -13.80 -0.38 24.13
CA ALA A 58 -14.55 -1.58 24.48
C ALA A 58 -14.15 -2.12 25.86
N GLU A 59 -12.85 -2.18 26.17
CA GLU A 59 -12.33 -2.59 27.48
C GLU A 59 -12.83 -1.67 28.60
N ARG A 60 -12.76 -0.35 28.41
CA ARG A 60 -13.28 0.62 29.39
C ARG A 60 -14.78 0.49 29.58
N LEU A 61 -15.54 0.24 28.51
CA LEU A 61 -16.98 0.02 28.59
C LEU A 61 -17.28 -1.28 29.34
N ALA A 62 -16.61 -2.37 29.00
CA ALA A 62 -16.75 -3.66 29.68
C ALA A 62 -16.44 -3.54 31.18
N GLN A 63 -15.38 -2.82 31.54
CA GLN A 63 -15.03 -2.57 32.95
C GLN A 63 -16.10 -1.75 33.67
N ARG A 64 -16.67 -0.72 33.04
CA ARG A 64 -17.80 0.04 33.59
C ARG A 64 -19.05 -0.81 33.78
N LEU A 65 -19.37 -1.69 32.83
CA LEU A 65 -20.51 -2.61 32.93
C LEU A 65 -20.32 -3.59 34.10
N ARG A 66 -19.13 -4.17 34.23
CA ARG A 66 -18.78 -5.04 35.37
C ARG A 66 -18.91 -4.31 36.71
N ASN A 67 -18.46 -3.05 36.79
CA ASN A 67 -18.63 -2.23 38.00
C ASN A 67 -20.10 -1.94 38.35
N LEU A 68 -20.99 -1.93 37.34
CA LEU A 68 -22.43 -1.78 37.52
C LEU A 68 -23.14 -3.12 37.80
N GLY A 69 -22.39 -4.23 37.93
CA GLY A 69 -22.93 -5.55 38.19
C GLY A 69 -23.55 -6.25 36.97
N ILE A 70 -23.31 -5.73 35.76
CA ILE A 70 -23.74 -6.35 34.50
C ILE A 70 -22.52 -7.02 33.88
N GLU A 71 -22.52 -8.34 33.80
CA GLU A 71 -21.46 -9.10 33.14
C GLU A 71 -21.60 -8.96 31.61
N PRO A 72 -20.66 -8.30 30.91
CA PRO A 72 -20.78 -8.07 29.46
C PRO A 72 -20.67 -9.36 28.64
N ASP A 73 -20.05 -10.41 29.18
CA ASP A 73 -19.98 -11.76 28.58
C ASP A 73 -21.35 -12.44 28.52
N SER A 74 -22.30 -12.05 29.37
CA SER A 74 -23.66 -12.63 29.41
C SER A 74 -24.59 -12.10 28.31
N LEU A 75 -24.14 -11.12 27.52
CA LEU A 75 -24.90 -10.52 26.41
C LEU A 75 -24.53 -11.10 25.04
N THR A 76 -23.70 -12.15 25.00
CA THR A 76 -23.28 -12.87 23.78
C THR A 76 -23.98 -14.22 23.70
#